data_AF-A0A0S3SSN2-F1
#
_entry.id   AF-A0A0S3SSN2-F1
#
_cell.length_a   1.000
_cell.length_b   1.000
_cell.length_c   1.000
_cell.angle_alpha   90.00
_cell.angle_beta   90.00
_cell.angle_gamma   90.00
#
_symmetry.space_group_name_H-M   'P 1'
#
loop_
_entity.id
_entity.type
_entity.pdbx_description
1 polymer ?
#
loop_
_entity_poly.entity_id
_entity_poly.type
_entity_poly.pdbx_seq_one_letter_code
_entity_poly.pdbx_strand_id
1 'polypeptide(L)' 'MEVETETMVEKREIINNVMCLLTDLDGTPLGSPMYLPQNAGPQHLNQIVNKLQNNEEKLPYAFYISDEELIAPLE' A
#
# COMPACT_ATOMS: atom_id res chain seq x y z
N MET A 1 48.20 -1.88 -11.94
CA MET A 1 47.12 -1.21 -11.18
C MET A 1 45.84 -1.80 -11.70
N GLU A 2 45.36 -2.83 -11.01
CA GLU A 2 44.10 -3.48 -11.32
C GLU A 2 43.00 -2.57 -10.78
N VAL A 3 42.09 -2.16 -11.67
CA VAL A 3 40.94 -1.34 -11.32
C VAL A 3 39.89 -2.25 -10.71
N GLU A 4 39.85 -2.28 -9.38
CA GLU A 4 38.77 -2.91 -8.63
C GLU A 4 37.49 -2.10 -8.89
N THR A 5 36.65 -2.63 -9.76
CA THR A 5 35.29 -2.12 -9.94
C THR A 5 34.43 -2.79 -8.88
N GLU A 6 34.26 -2.11 -7.74
CA GLU A 6 33.24 -2.46 -6.75
C GLU A 6 31.88 -2.35 -7.44
N THR A 7 31.34 -3.50 -7.83
CA THR A 7 29.96 -3.64 -8.26
C THR A 7 29.07 -3.30 -7.07
N MET A 8 28.51 -2.09 -7.08
CA MET A 8 27.44 -1.67 -6.18
C MET A 8 26.25 -2.60 -6.43
N VAL A 9 26.13 -3.65 -5.64
CA VAL A 9 24.97 -4.55 -5.67
C VAL A 9 23.80 -3.71 -5.18
N GLU A 10 22.99 -3.19 -6.11
CA GLU A 10 21.64 -2.75 -5.82
C GLU A 10 20.93 -3.93 -5.15
N LYS A 11 20.84 -3.89 -3.82
CA LYS A 11 20.01 -4.79 -3.05
C LYS A 11 18.58 -4.48 -3.46
N ARG A 12 18.10 -5.12 -4.54
CA ARG A 12 16.69 -5.08 -4.93
C ARG A 12 15.92 -5.70 -3.77
N GLU A 13 15.34 -4.84 -2.93
CA GLU A 13 14.36 -5.30 -1.97
C GLU A 13 13.24 -5.97 -2.75
N ILE A 14 13.01 -7.26 -2.45
CA ILE A 14 11.92 -8.01 -3.05
C ILE A 14 10.65 -7.50 -2.37
N ILE A 15 9.95 -6.60 -3.04
CA ILE A 15 8.64 -6.12 -2.59
C ILE A 15 7.62 -7.19 -3.00
N ASN A 16 7.11 -7.96 -2.05
CA ASN A 16 6.02 -8.89 -2.32
C ASN A 16 4.70 -8.13 -2.46
N ASN A 17 3.74 -8.75 -3.12
CA ASN A 17 2.37 -8.26 -3.18
C ASN A 17 1.50 -9.09 -2.24
N VAL A 18 0.62 -8.40 -1.51
CA VAL A 18 -0.39 -8.98 -0.62
C VAL A 18 -1.77 -8.77 -1.23
N MET A 19 -2.65 -9.76 -1.09
CA MET A 19 -4.03 -9.65 -1.53
C MET A 19 -4.85 -8.94 -0.45
N CYS A 20 -5.44 -7.79 -0.80
CA CYS A 20 -6.21 -6.95 0.11
C CYS A 20 -7.62 -6.73 -0.42
N LEU A 21 -8.58 -6.61 0.50
CA LEU A 21 -9.93 -6.14 0.21
C LEU A 21 -10.18 -4.92 1.09
N LEU A 22 -10.47 -3.77 0.47
CA LEU A 22 -10.81 -2.55 1.18
C LEU A 22 -12.31 -2.54 1.48
N THR A 23 -12.67 -2.30 2.73
CA THR A 23 -14.06 -2.23 3.18
C THR A 23 -14.32 -0.91 3.90
N ASP A 24 -15.57 -0.48 3.94
CA ASP A 24 -16.01 0.57 4.85
C ASP A 24 -16.24 0.04 6.29
N LEU A 25 -16.75 0.91 7.16
CA LEU A 25 -17.04 0.61 8.57
C LEU A 25 -18.15 -0.45 8.75
N ASP A 26 -19.04 -0.59 7.76
CA ASP A 26 -20.11 -1.58 7.76
C ASP A 26 -19.63 -2.94 7.19
N GLY A 27 -18.36 -3.03 6.78
CA GLY A 27 -17.79 -4.20 6.14
C GLY A 27 -18.15 -4.32 4.66
N THR A 28 -18.75 -3.28 4.06
CA THR A 28 -19.09 -3.27 2.64
C THR A 28 -17.82 -3.10 1.81
N PRO A 29 -17.56 -3.98 0.82
CA PRO A 29 -16.40 -3.83 -0.05
C PRO A 29 -16.47 -2.53 -0.87
N LEU A 30 -15.40 -1.73 -0.83
CA LEU A 30 -15.24 -0.53 -1.66
C LEU A 30 -14.89 -0.86 -3.12
N GLY A 31 -14.70 -2.14 -3.44
CA GLY A 31 -14.33 -2.64 -4.76
C GLY A 31 -14.03 -4.13 -4.75
N SER A 32 -13.39 -4.62 -5.82
CA SER A 32 -12.91 -6.01 -5.88
C SER A 32 -11.59 -6.19 -5.11
N PRO A 33 -11.30 -7.41 -4.61
CA PRO A 33 -9.99 -7.72 -4.05
C PRO A 33 -8.86 -7.37 -5.01
N MET A 34 -7.76 -6.81 -4.49
CA MET A 34 -6.63 -6.35 -5.29
C MET A 34 -5.30 -6.69 -4.64
N TYR A 35 -4.26 -6.85 -5.47
CA TYR A 35 -2.90 -7.02 -5.00
C TYR A 35 -2.25 -5.67 -4.76
N LEU A 36 -1.81 -5.44 -3.53
CA LEU A 36 -1.07 -4.24 -3.12
C LEU A 36 0.36 -4.63 -2.78
N PRO A 37 1.35 -3.79 -3.09
CA PRO A 37 2.70 -4.05 -2.64
C PRO A 37 2.75 -3.97 -1.11
N GLN A 38 3.53 -4.84 -0.47
CA GLN A 38 3.65 -4.89 0.99
C GLN A 38 4.14 -3.56 1.58
N ASN A 39 4.91 -2.78 0.81
CA ASN A 39 5.37 -1.46 1.22
C ASN A 39 4.33 -0.34 1.01
N ALA A 40 3.09 -0.66 0.62
CA ALA A 40 2.00 0.32 0.53
C ALA A 40 1.63 0.82 1.92
N GLY A 41 1.86 2.10 2.19
CA GLY A 41 1.42 2.77 3.40
C GLY A 41 0.07 3.49 3.26
N PRO A 42 -0.41 4.12 4.33
CA PRO A 42 -1.73 4.78 4.39
C PRO A 42 -1.92 5.83 3.31
N GLN A 43 -0.88 6.57 2.95
CA GLN A 43 -0.94 7.58 1.91
C GLN A 43 -1.23 6.98 0.52
N HIS A 44 -0.70 5.80 0.23
CA HIS A 44 -0.96 5.09 -1.03
C HIS A 44 -2.39 4.54 -1.04
N LEU A 45 -2.82 3.92 0.07
CA LEU A 45 -4.19 3.44 0.23
C LEU A 45 -5.21 4.57 0.10
N ASN A 46 -4.91 5.75 0.65
CA ASN A 46 -5.77 6.92 0.55
C ASN A 46 -6.02 7.32 -0.92
N GLN A 47 -4.97 7.30 -1.74
CA GLN A 47 -5.09 7.60 -3.17
C GLN A 47 -5.93 6.53 -3.90
N ILE A 48 -5.81 5.27 -3.51
CA ILE A 48 -6.59 4.17 -4.07
C ILE A 48 -8.08 4.35 -3.72
N VAL A 49 -8.40 4.56 -2.45
CA VAL A 49 -9.80 4.72 -2.00
C VAL A 49 -10.46 5.94 -2.65
N ASN A 50 -9.76 7.07 -2.73
CA ASN A 50 -10.30 8.25 -3.40
C ASN A 50 -10.63 8.01 -4.87
N LYS A 51 -9.83 7.19 -5.57
CA LYS A 51 -10.11 6.80 -6.96
C LYS A 51 -11.25 5.79 -7.05
N LEU A 52 -11.29 4.80 -6.17
CA LEU A 52 -12.35 3.77 -6.15
C LEU A 52 -13.73 4.38 -5.91
N GLN A 53 -13.82 5.34 -4.99
CA GLN A 53 -15.08 6.02 -4.66
C GLN A 53 -15.40 7.18 -5.61
N ASN A 54 -14.50 7.51 -6.54
CA ASN A 54 -14.62 8.63 -7.47
C ASN A 54 -15.00 9.94 -6.76
N ASN A 55 -14.33 10.23 -5.63
CA ASN A 55 -14.63 11.43 -4.86
C ASN A 55 -14.33 12.69 -5.68
N GLU A 56 -15.24 13.66 -5.66
CA GLU A 56 -15.05 14.97 -6.31
C GLU A 56 -13.89 15.75 -5.67
N GLU A 57 -13.72 15.60 -4.34
CA GLU A 57 -12.61 16.14 -3.57
C GLU A 57 -11.82 15.03 -2.88
N LYS A 58 -10.51 15.20 -2.72
CA LYS A 58 -9.69 14.21 -2.01
C LYS A 58 -10.03 14.21 -0.52
N LEU A 59 -10.61 13.12 -0.06
CA LEU A 59 -10.95 12.91 1.34
C LEU A 59 -9.81 12.24 2.11
N PRO A 60 -9.51 12.69 3.33
CA PRO A 60 -8.62 11.96 4.23
C PRO A 60 -9.34 10.69 4.73
N TYR A 61 -8.62 9.58 4.72
CA TYR A 61 -9.08 8.27 5.18
C TYR A 61 -8.05 7.72 6.16
N ALA A 62 -8.53 7.17 7.26
CA ALA A 62 -7.75 6.32 8.16
C ALA A 62 -8.04 4.85 7.80
N PHE A 63 -7.04 4.00 7.95
CA PHE A 63 -7.11 2.58 7.60
C PHE A 63 -6.90 1.75 8.85
N TYR A 64 -7.63 0.65 8.98
CA TYR A 64 -7.57 -0.23 10.15
C TYR A 64 -7.38 -1.67 9.71
N ILE A 65 -6.54 -2.41 10.42
CA ILE A 65 -6.38 -3.86 10.27
C ILE A 65 -6.52 -4.46 11.67
N SER A 66 -7.50 -5.35 11.86
CA SER A 66 -7.77 -5.96 13.17
C SER A 66 -7.98 -4.93 14.29
N ASP A 67 -8.75 -3.88 14.01
CA ASP A 67 -9.04 -2.74 14.90
C ASP A 67 -7.84 -1.86 15.29
N GLU A 68 -6.67 -2.09 14.69
CA GLU A 68 -5.49 -1.24 14.85
C GLU A 68 -5.33 -0.29 13.65
N GLU A 69 -5.10 0.99 13.93
CA GLU A 69 -4.86 1.98 12.88
C GLU A 69 -3.54 1.66 12.16
N LEU A 70 -3.61 1.52 10.84
CA LEU A 70 -2.46 1.34 10.00
C LEU A 70 -1.69 2.66 9.91
N ILE A 71 -0.56 2.74 10.62
CA ILE A 71 0.36 3.89 10.59
C ILE A 71 1.65 3.60 9.80
N ALA A 72 1.89 2.34 9.47
CA ALA A 72 3.06 1.83 8.75
C ALA A 72 2.62 1.16 7.42
N PRO A 73 3.56 0.76 6.56
CA PRO A 73 3.25 -0.11 5.41
C PRO A 73 2.65 -1.46 5.83
N LEU A 74 2.07 -2.19 4.87
CA LEU A 74 1.45 -3.52 5.05
C LEU A 74 2.46 -4.68 5.35
N GLU A 75 3.70 -4.38 5.76
CA GLU A 75 4.76 -5.37 6.04
C GLU A 75 4.46 -6.30 7.21
#